data_AF-A0A5C9BCE7-F1
#
_entry.id   AF-A0A5C9BCE7-F1
#
_cell.length_a   1.000
_cell.length_b   1.000
_cell.length_c   1.000
_cell.angle_alpha   90.00
_cell.angle_beta   90.00
_cell.angle_gamma   90.00
#
_symmetry.space_group_name_H-M   'P 1'
#
loop_
_entity.id
_entity.type
_entity.pdbx_description
1 polymer ?
#
loop_
_entity_poly.entity_id
_entity_poly.type
_entity_poly.pdbx_seq_one_letter_code
_entity_poly.pdbx_strand_id
1 'polypeptide(L)'
;MPNNDVQVSRITVYPVKSLDGVDVPQADVLPSGALAFDRQLAAEFDLDTVEITIRIRGQSATTFSLTQQTAELSRWLSEFFGSEIQLIENMDVGHPDDLQAPGPTILGTGSLQEVASWFGWPITQTRRRFRANIEVVTATPFWEDRCFGSPEQPIQFRMGSVVFEGSNPCARCAVPSRDPDTGEVFPRFAAEFAKRREATLPSWAERSRFDHFYRLSVNTRPDSSGGRIAVGDVVEIL
;
A
#
# COMPACT_ATOMS: atom_id res chain seq x y z
N MET A 1 -19.66 42.45 12.49
CA MET A 1 -19.39 41.04 12.14
C MET A 1 -17.91 40.97 11.79
N PRO A 2 -17.08 40.10 12.40
CA PRO A 2 -15.74 39.89 11.89
C PRO A 2 -15.86 39.35 10.46
N ASN A 3 -15.13 39.92 9.51
CA ASN A 3 -14.98 39.33 8.18
C ASN A 3 -14.25 38.00 8.36
N ASN A 4 -14.99 36.89 8.38
CA ASN A 4 -14.40 35.55 8.25
C ASN A 4 -14.08 35.32 6.77
N ASP A 5 -13.17 36.11 6.21
CA ASP A 5 -12.71 35.93 4.84
C ASP A 5 -11.92 34.61 4.79
N VAL A 6 -12.58 33.55 4.32
CA VAL A 6 -11.98 32.23 4.13
C VAL A 6 -11.19 32.26 2.82
N GLN A 7 -9.90 31.92 2.89
CA GLN A 7 -8.98 31.93 1.76
C GLN A 7 -8.54 30.50 1.39
N VAL A 8 -8.22 30.27 0.12
CA VAL A 8 -7.60 29.02 -0.34
C VAL A 8 -6.18 28.94 0.22
N SER A 9 -5.92 27.96 1.10
CA SER A 9 -4.61 27.79 1.74
C SER A 9 -3.64 26.91 0.93
N ARG A 10 -4.17 26.04 0.05
CA ARG A 10 -3.40 25.06 -0.72
C ARG A 10 -4.21 24.56 -1.93
N ILE A 11 -3.50 24.28 -3.03
CA ILE A 11 -4.05 23.59 -4.20
C ILE A 11 -3.14 22.39 -4.49
N THR A 12 -3.73 21.21 -4.66
CA THR A 12 -3.01 19.97 -4.95
C THR A 12 -3.66 19.29 -6.15
N VAL A 13 -2.87 18.88 -7.13
CA VAL A 13 -3.32 18.11 -8.29
C VAL A 13 -2.80 16.69 -8.22
N TYR A 14 -3.59 15.73 -8.72
CA TYR A 14 -3.24 14.30 -8.77
C TYR A 14 -3.17 13.83 -10.22
N PRO A 15 -2.06 14.04 -10.95
CA PRO A 15 -1.99 13.71 -12.37
C PRO A 15 -2.31 12.25 -12.67
N VAL A 16 -1.97 11.33 -11.75
CA VAL A 16 -2.30 9.91 -11.84
C VAL A 16 -3.19 9.53 -10.64
N LYS A 17 -4.34 8.89 -10.91
CA LYS A 17 -5.41 8.59 -9.95
C LYS A 17 -4.96 7.84 -8.67
N SER A 18 -3.78 7.22 -8.69
CA SER A 18 -3.26 6.37 -7.62
C SER A 18 -1.86 6.76 -7.12
N LEU A 19 -1.32 7.91 -7.54
CA LEU A 19 -0.02 8.43 -7.10
C LEU A 19 -0.17 9.62 -6.15
N ASP A 20 0.95 10.02 -5.55
CA ASP A 20 1.02 11.20 -4.68
C ASP A 20 0.64 12.48 -5.45
N GLY A 21 -0.04 13.39 -4.74
CA GLY A 21 -0.40 14.70 -5.28
C GLY A 21 0.76 15.68 -5.28
N VAL A 22 0.72 16.62 -6.22
CA VAL A 22 1.68 17.71 -6.37
C VAL A 22 1.01 19.02 -5.99
N ASP A 23 1.60 19.74 -5.04
CA ASP A 23 1.13 21.07 -4.65
C ASP A 23 1.51 22.10 -5.70
N VAL A 24 0.55 22.93 -6.07
CA VAL A 24 0.73 24.01 -7.04
C VAL A 24 0.27 25.33 -6.44
N PRO A 25 0.92 26.45 -6.76
CA PRO A 25 0.51 27.76 -6.26
C PRO A 25 -0.81 28.25 -6.89
N GLN A 26 -1.17 27.72 -8.05
CA GLN A 26 -2.39 28.03 -8.78
C GLN A 26 -2.78 26.86 -9.71
N ALA A 27 -4.06 26.71 -10.01
CA ALA A 27 -4.57 25.76 -11.01
C ALA A 27 -5.82 26.31 -11.71
N ASP A 28 -5.93 26.05 -13.01
CA ASP A 28 -7.13 26.41 -13.76
C ASP A 28 -8.27 25.41 -13.49
N VAL A 29 -9.47 25.90 -13.24
CA VAL A 29 -10.69 25.06 -13.25
C VAL A 29 -11.15 24.94 -14.70
N LEU A 30 -11.10 23.73 -15.24
CA LEU A 30 -11.50 23.46 -16.63
C LEU A 30 -13.04 23.51 -16.78
N PRO A 31 -13.58 23.74 -17.99
CA PRO A 31 -15.03 23.74 -18.22
C PRO A 31 -15.76 22.46 -17.76
N SER A 32 -15.04 21.34 -17.64
CA SER A 32 -15.58 20.10 -17.10
C SER A 32 -15.66 20.05 -15.56
N GLY A 33 -15.27 21.11 -14.86
CA GLY A 33 -15.27 21.21 -13.39
C GLY A 33 -14.04 20.65 -12.66
N ALA A 34 -13.09 20.04 -13.37
CA ALA A 34 -11.86 19.52 -12.76
C ALA A 34 -10.70 20.51 -12.89
N LEU A 35 -9.75 20.47 -11.95
CA LEU A 35 -8.51 21.23 -12.07
C LEU A 35 -7.69 20.74 -13.27
N ALA A 36 -6.98 21.66 -13.93
CA ALA A 36 -5.98 21.32 -14.92
C ALA A 36 -4.91 20.42 -14.28
N PHE A 37 -4.45 19.42 -15.04
CA PHE A 37 -3.51 18.38 -14.59
C PHE A 37 -4.01 17.44 -13.49
N ASP A 38 -5.26 17.56 -13.02
CA ASP A 38 -5.83 16.62 -12.08
C ASP A 38 -6.48 15.41 -12.78
N ARG A 39 -6.13 14.21 -12.28
CA ARG A 39 -6.58 12.88 -12.72
C ARG A 39 -6.50 12.71 -14.23
N GLN A 40 -5.36 13.08 -14.81
CA GLN A 40 -5.13 12.96 -16.24
C GLN A 40 -4.91 11.52 -16.70
N LEU A 41 -4.36 10.65 -15.86
CA LEU A 41 -4.10 9.26 -16.18
C LEU A 41 -4.69 8.31 -15.14
N ALA A 42 -5.34 7.26 -15.63
CA ALA A 42 -5.78 6.11 -14.84
C ALA A 42 -5.30 4.82 -15.51
N ALA A 43 -4.99 3.80 -14.72
CA ALA A 43 -4.62 2.48 -15.20
C ALA A 43 -5.47 1.39 -14.52
N GLU A 44 -5.84 0.39 -15.29
CA GLU A 44 -6.58 -0.82 -14.88
C GLU A 44 -5.77 -2.04 -15.35
N PHE A 45 -5.69 -3.08 -14.54
CA PHE A 45 -4.96 -4.31 -14.86
C PHE A 45 -5.93 -5.48 -14.94
N ASP A 46 -5.76 -6.32 -15.96
CA ASP A 46 -6.44 -7.61 -16.12
C ASP A 46 -5.41 -8.72 -15.96
N LEU A 47 -5.59 -9.57 -14.94
CA LEU A 47 -4.68 -10.67 -14.64
C LEU A 47 -4.97 -11.93 -15.46
N ASP A 48 -6.18 -12.07 -16.00
CA ASP A 48 -6.53 -13.23 -16.83
C ASP A 48 -5.85 -13.14 -18.20
N THR A 49 -5.73 -11.92 -18.73
CA THR A 49 -5.02 -11.64 -20.00
C THR A 49 -3.61 -11.09 -19.80
N VAL A 50 -3.24 -10.71 -18.57
CA VAL A 50 -1.96 -10.08 -18.23
C VAL A 50 -1.75 -8.79 -19.04
N GLU A 51 -2.77 -7.94 -19.01
CA GLU A 51 -2.85 -6.69 -19.76
C GLU A 51 -3.00 -5.49 -18.82
N ILE A 52 -2.51 -4.33 -19.26
CA ILE A 52 -2.76 -3.04 -18.64
C ILE A 52 -3.53 -2.15 -19.61
N THR A 53 -4.63 -1.57 -19.14
CA THR A 53 -5.40 -0.57 -19.87
C THR A 53 -5.16 0.79 -19.24
N ILE A 54 -4.61 1.72 -20.01
CA ILE A 54 -4.32 3.09 -19.59
C ILE A 54 -5.31 4.04 -20.24
N ARG A 55 -5.90 4.93 -19.44
CA ARG A 55 -6.87 5.93 -19.88
C ARG A 55 -6.34 7.32 -19.57
N ILE A 56 -6.19 8.13 -20.62
CA ILE A 56 -5.95 9.56 -20.48
C ILE A 56 -7.30 10.29 -20.53
N ARG A 57 -7.49 11.27 -19.65
CA ARG A 57 -8.68 12.12 -19.64
C ARG A 57 -8.89 12.79 -21.01
N GLY A 58 -10.07 12.57 -21.60
CA GLY A 58 -10.43 13.13 -22.90
C GLY A 58 -9.89 12.35 -24.10
N GLN A 59 -9.24 11.20 -23.87
CA GLN A 59 -8.76 10.30 -24.92
C GLN A 59 -9.38 8.91 -24.75
N SER A 60 -9.33 8.12 -25.82
CA SER A 60 -9.65 6.70 -25.77
C SER A 60 -8.64 5.97 -24.87
N ALA A 61 -9.08 4.92 -24.19
CA ALA A 61 -8.18 4.06 -23.46
C ALA A 61 -7.33 3.22 -24.43
N THR A 62 -6.10 2.92 -24.03
CA THR A 62 -5.15 2.08 -24.77
C THR A 62 -4.77 0.90 -23.91
N THR A 63 -4.79 -0.30 -24.48
CA THR A 63 -4.46 -1.55 -23.79
C THR A 63 -3.14 -2.10 -24.31
N PHE A 64 -2.29 -2.58 -23.41
CA PHE A 64 -1.01 -3.18 -23.72
C PHE A 64 -0.89 -4.53 -23.01
N SER A 65 -0.41 -5.55 -23.72
CA SER A 65 0.04 -6.80 -23.10
C SER A 65 1.34 -6.58 -22.34
N LEU A 66 1.37 -6.95 -21.06
CA LEU A 66 2.59 -6.87 -20.23
C LEU A 66 3.58 -8.00 -20.54
N THR A 67 3.20 -8.98 -21.35
CA THR A 67 4.10 -10.08 -21.77
C THR A 67 4.64 -9.90 -23.18
N GLN A 68 3.96 -9.13 -24.03
CA GLN A 68 4.31 -8.98 -25.45
C GLN A 68 4.63 -7.53 -25.86
N GLN A 69 4.14 -6.53 -25.12
CA GLN A 69 4.14 -5.12 -25.55
C GLN A 69 4.78 -4.18 -24.52
N THR A 70 5.73 -4.67 -23.72
CA THR A 70 6.42 -3.88 -22.70
C THR A 70 7.24 -2.72 -23.28
N ALA A 71 7.81 -2.90 -24.48
CA ALA A 71 8.56 -1.85 -25.18
C ALA A 71 7.64 -0.74 -25.69
N GLU A 72 6.48 -1.10 -26.24
CA GLU A 72 5.44 -0.17 -26.69
C GLU A 72 4.87 0.62 -25.51
N LEU A 73 4.57 -0.07 -24.41
CA LEU A 73 4.12 0.56 -23.18
C LEU A 73 5.17 1.53 -22.60
N SER A 74 6.45 1.13 -22.57
CA SER A 74 7.55 2.00 -22.11
C SER A 74 7.68 3.26 -22.98
N ARG A 75 7.59 3.11 -24.31
CA ARG A 75 7.60 4.24 -25.25
C ARG A 75 6.40 5.16 -25.02
N TRP A 76 5.21 4.59 -24.88
CA TRP A 76 3.98 5.33 -24.63
C TRP A 76 4.06 6.13 -23.32
N LEU A 77 4.55 5.51 -22.24
CA LEU A 77 4.75 6.18 -20.95
C LEU A 77 5.80 7.30 -21.07
N SER A 78 6.88 7.06 -21.84
CA SER A 78 7.91 8.07 -22.08
C SER A 78 7.37 9.29 -22.81
N GLU A 79 6.53 9.07 -23.83
CA GLU A 79 5.84 10.13 -24.56
C GLU A 79 4.88 10.91 -23.65
N PHE A 80 4.12 10.21 -22.80
CA PHE A 80 3.18 10.84 -21.87
C PHE A 80 3.87 11.69 -20.81
N PHE A 81 4.92 11.18 -20.16
CA PHE A 81 5.62 11.88 -19.09
C PHE A 81 6.68 12.88 -19.59
N GLY A 82 7.07 12.81 -20.87
CA GLY A 82 8.12 13.66 -21.43
C GLY A 82 9.53 13.33 -20.90
N SER A 83 9.72 12.12 -20.37
CA SER A 83 11.00 11.61 -19.86
C SER A 83 11.20 10.17 -20.29
N GLU A 84 12.44 9.69 -20.39
CA GLU A 84 12.69 8.29 -20.70
C GLU A 84 12.20 7.39 -19.54
N ILE A 85 11.28 6.48 -19.84
CA ILE A 85 10.69 5.53 -18.90
C ILE A 85 10.94 4.11 -19.44
N GLN A 86 11.46 3.24 -18.58
CA GLN A 86 11.63 1.83 -18.86
C GLN A 86 10.80 1.00 -17.87
N LEU A 87 10.03 0.05 -18.38
CA LEU A 87 9.45 -1.00 -17.54
C LEU A 87 10.46 -2.14 -17.40
N ILE A 88 10.84 -2.42 -16.15
CA ILE A 88 11.75 -3.50 -15.81
C ILE A 88 11.00 -4.42 -14.86
N GLU A 89 10.95 -5.71 -15.19
CA GLU A 89 10.44 -6.75 -14.30
C GLU A 89 11.59 -7.35 -13.51
N ASN A 90 11.48 -7.36 -12.18
CA ASN A 90 12.40 -8.06 -11.30
C ASN A 90 11.83 -9.44 -10.94
N MET A 91 12.25 -10.47 -11.70
CA MET A 91 11.79 -11.85 -11.51
C MET A 91 12.34 -12.54 -10.27
N ASP A 92 13.40 -12.00 -9.66
CA ASP A 92 14.05 -12.64 -8.52
C ASP A 92 13.31 -12.35 -7.21
N VAL A 93 13.02 -11.07 -6.94
CA VAL A 93 12.42 -10.62 -5.67
C VAL A 93 11.27 -9.64 -5.83
N GLY A 94 10.96 -9.21 -7.06
CA GLY A 94 10.03 -8.10 -7.30
C GLY A 94 10.58 -6.76 -6.81
N HIS A 95 9.69 -5.88 -6.35
CA HIS A 95 10.05 -4.56 -5.82
C HIS A 95 9.49 -4.35 -4.40
N PRO A 96 9.94 -5.13 -3.40
CA PRO A 96 9.52 -4.96 -2.02
C PRO A 96 10.21 -3.72 -1.42
N ASP A 97 9.52 -3.05 -0.49
CA ASP A 97 10.13 -1.95 0.28
C ASP A 97 11.28 -2.44 1.17
N ASP A 98 11.26 -3.72 1.57
CA ASP A 98 12.28 -4.38 2.40
C ASP A 98 12.93 -5.53 1.62
N LEU A 99 14.13 -5.27 1.07
CA LEU A 99 14.88 -6.25 0.28
C LEU A 99 15.32 -7.48 1.09
N GLN A 100 15.33 -7.41 2.43
CA GLN A 100 15.67 -8.53 3.30
C GLN A 100 14.45 -9.39 3.65
N ALA A 101 13.24 -8.93 3.33
CA ALA A 101 11.99 -9.66 3.54
C ALA A 101 11.07 -9.51 2.33
N PRO A 102 11.44 -10.12 1.18
CA PRO A 102 10.77 -9.92 -0.11
C PRO A 102 9.40 -10.59 -0.23
N GLY A 103 8.96 -11.33 0.78
CA GLY A 103 7.68 -12.03 0.77
C GLY A 103 6.47 -11.10 0.92
N PRO A 104 5.26 -11.62 0.67
CA PRO A 104 4.04 -10.88 0.87
C PRO A 104 3.87 -10.48 2.34
N THR A 105 3.36 -9.27 2.57
CA THR A 105 3.02 -8.83 3.93
C THR A 105 1.70 -9.46 4.39
N ILE A 106 1.64 -9.90 5.66
CA ILE A 106 0.43 -10.44 6.29
C ILE A 106 -0.14 -9.47 7.33
N LEU A 107 -1.47 -9.34 7.39
CA LEU A 107 -2.16 -8.46 8.34
C LEU A 107 -3.49 -9.06 8.79
N GLY A 108 -3.79 -9.02 10.09
CA GLY A 108 -5.06 -9.50 10.63
C GLY A 108 -6.24 -8.57 10.35
N THR A 109 -7.42 -9.15 10.06
CA THR A 109 -8.69 -8.41 9.97
C THR A 109 -8.97 -7.62 11.25
N GLY A 110 -8.66 -8.21 12.42
CA GLY A 110 -8.83 -7.55 13.72
C GLY A 110 -7.92 -6.33 13.86
N SER A 111 -6.69 -6.39 13.37
CA SER A 111 -5.75 -5.26 13.36
C SER A 111 -6.21 -4.16 12.42
N LEU A 112 -6.70 -4.53 11.23
CA LEU A 112 -7.28 -3.58 10.29
C LEU A 112 -8.48 -2.84 10.87
N GLN A 113 -9.37 -3.55 11.57
CA GLN A 113 -10.54 -2.97 12.24
C GLN A 113 -10.13 -2.05 13.39
N GLU A 114 -9.18 -2.49 14.23
CA GLU A 114 -8.66 -1.69 15.34
C GLU A 114 -8.06 -0.38 14.83
N VAL A 115 -7.17 -0.45 13.84
CA VAL A 115 -6.55 0.72 13.23
C VAL A 115 -7.58 1.61 12.52
N ALA A 116 -8.57 1.02 11.84
CA ALA A 116 -9.65 1.77 11.24
C ALA A 116 -10.44 2.56 12.30
N SER A 117 -10.73 1.95 13.44
CA SER A 117 -11.43 2.59 14.56
C SER A 117 -10.66 3.77 15.12
N TRP A 118 -9.32 3.74 15.08
CA TRP A 118 -8.51 4.82 15.62
C TRP A 118 -8.73 6.16 14.90
N PHE A 119 -8.98 6.09 13.60
CA PHE A 119 -9.09 7.26 12.73
C PHE A 119 -10.51 7.44 12.17
N GLY A 120 -11.46 6.59 12.56
CA GLY A 120 -12.84 6.63 12.08
C GLY A 120 -12.98 6.29 10.60
N TRP A 121 -12.11 5.42 10.08
CA TRP A 121 -12.07 5.10 8.65
C TRP A 121 -12.95 3.89 8.28
N PRO A 122 -13.55 3.89 7.08
CA PRO A 122 -14.12 2.68 6.51
C PRO A 122 -13.03 1.62 6.30
N ILE A 123 -13.34 0.35 6.55
CA ILE A 123 -12.39 -0.77 6.41
C ILE A 123 -11.79 -0.86 4.98
N THR A 124 -12.58 -0.53 3.97
CA THR A 124 -12.16 -0.50 2.56
C THR A 124 -11.09 0.55 2.31
N GLN A 125 -11.19 1.71 2.96
CA GLN A 125 -10.17 2.75 2.87
C GLN A 125 -8.90 2.34 3.64
N THR A 126 -9.06 1.76 4.83
CA THR A 126 -7.93 1.28 5.65
C THR A 126 -7.09 0.23 4.90
N ARG A 127 -7.72 -0.72 4.20
CA ARG A 127 -7.03 -1.68 3.32
C ARG A 127 -6.17 -0.99 2.26
N ARG A 128 -6.73 -0.01 1.55
CA ARG A 128 -6.03 0.76 0.51
C ARG A 128 -4.86 1.58 1.04
N ARG A 129 -4.89 1.99 2.31
CA ARG A 129 -3.79 2.72 2.97
C ARG A 129 -2.61 1.80 3.28
N PHE A 130 -2.85 0.67 3.92
CA PHE A 130 -1.78 -0.22 4.42
C PHE A 130 -1.30 -1.28 3.44
N ARG A 131 -2.09 -1.57 2.38
CA ARG A 131 -1.69 -2.40 1.23
C ARG A 131 -1.05 -3.73 1.61
N ALA A 132 -1.57 -4.38 2.65
CA ALA A 132 -1.13 -5.73 2.98
C ALA A 132 -1.49 -6.68 1.81
N ASN A 133 -0.59 -7.59 1.47
CA ASN A 133 -0.81 -8.54 0.38
C ASN A 133 -1.81 -9.62 0.79
N ILE A 134 -1.72 -10.08 2.04
CA ILE A 134 -2.53 -11.15 2.60
C ILE A 134 -3.24 -10.64 3.85
N GLU A 135 -4.56 -10.69 3.83
CA GLU A 135 -5.39 -10.41 5.00
C GLU A 135 -5.84 -11.72 5.63
N VAL A 136 -5.50 -11.93 6.90
CA VAL A 136 -5.84 -13.15 7.65
C VAL A 136 -6.98 -12.86 8.61
N VAL A 137 -7.97 -13.75 8.67
CA VAL A 137 -9.15 -13.55 9.54
C VAL A 137 -8.74 -13.75 11.00
N THR A 138 -8.78 -12.67 11.77
CA THR A 138 -8.42 -12.64 13.19
C THR A 138 -9.50 -11.90 13.99
N ALA A 139 -9.92 -12.50 15.10
CA ALA A 139 -10.83 -11.84 16.05
C ALA A 139 -10.08 -10.85 16.96
N THR A 140 -8.81 -11.17 17.26
CA THR A 140 -7.96 -10.36 18.16
C THR A 140 -7.09 -9.41 17.34
N PRO A 141 -7.09 -8.10 17.63
CA PRO A 141 -6.14 -7.16 17.04
C PRO A 141 -4.69 -7.58 17.30
N PHE A 142 -3.85 -7.34 16.31
CA PHE A 142 -2.41 -7.59 16.30
C PHE A 142 -2.04 -9.07 16.56
N TRP A 143 -2.92 -9.99 16.14
CA TRP A 143 -2.64 -11.43 16.18
C TRP A 143 -1.40 -11.77 15.34
N GLU A 144 -1.20 -11.11 14.20
CA GLU A 144 -0.05 -11.32 13.31
C GLU A 144 1.30 -11.04 13.99
N ASP A 145 1.33 -10.30 15.10
CA ASP A 145 2.56 -10.12 15.88
C ASP A 145 3.12 -11.43 16.45
N ARG A 146 2.32 -12.50 16.46
CA ARG A 146 2.77 -13.85 16.83
C ARG A 146 3.62 -14.50 15.74
N CYS A 147 3.59 -13.98 14.52
CA CYS A 147 4.25 -14.56 13.37
C CYS A 147 5.73 -14.13 13.24
N PHE A 148 6.26 -13.31 14.14
CA PHE A 148 7.69 -12.97 14.19
C PHE A 148 8.24 -13.07 15.62
N GLY A 149 9.53 -13.36 15.72
CA GLY A 149 10.26 -13.44 16.99
C GLY A 149 11.57 -12.65 16.92
N SER A 150 12.49 -12.88 17.85
CA SER A 150 13.81 -12.23 17.83
C SER A 150 14.63 -12.70 16.61
N PRO A 151 15.72 -12.01 16.23
CA PRO A 151 16.61 -12.48 15.16
C PRO A 151 17.16 -13.90 15.40
N GLU A 152 17.34 -14.28 16.67
CA GLU A 152 17.87 -15.57 17.10
C GLU A 152 16.78 -16.65 17.20
N GLN A 153 15.51 -16.24 17.29
CA GLN A 153 14.36 -17.13 17.40
C GLN A 153 13.28 -16.71 16.38
N PRO A 154 13.53 -16.92 15.07
CA PRO A 154 12.54 -16.62 14.05
C PRO A 154 11.31 -17.51 14.23
N ILE A 155 10.14 -16.95 13.89
CA ILE A 155 8.88 -17.71 13.91
C ILE A 155 8.55 -18.10 12.48
N GLN A 156 8.24 -19.40 12.31
CA GLN A 156 7.73 -19.94 11.06
C GLN A 156 6.24 -20.22 11.17
N PHE A 157 5.53 -20.08 10.06
CA PHE A 157 4.13 -20.41 9.96
C PHE A 157 3.82 -20.90 8.55
N ARG A 158 2.79 -21.74 8.44
CA ARG A 158 2.35 -22.35 7.18
C ARG A 158 1.01 -21.76 6.76
N MET A 159 0.87 -21.51 5.47
CA MET A 159 -0.41 -21.25 4.80
C MET A 159 -0.46 -22.10 3.54
N GLY A 160 -1.50 -22.90 3.38
CA GLY A 160 -1.59 -23.84 2.25
C GLY A 160 -0.37 -24.76 2.20
N SER A 161 0.32 -24.79 1.06
CA SER A 161 1.54 -25.60 0.87
C SER A 161 2.84 -24.85 1.14
N VAL A 162 2.80 -23.58 1.60
CA VAL A 162 3.98 -22.71 1.70
C VAL A 162 4.31 -22.45 3.16
N VAL A 163 5.58 -22.61 3.54
CA VAL A 163 6.09 -22.16 4.85
C VAL A 163 6.69 -20.77 4.69
N PHE A 164 6.32 -19.89 5.61
CA PHE A 164 6.82 -18.54 5.72
C PHE A 164 7.60 -18.39 7.01
N GLU A 165 8.69 -17.64 6.97
CA GLU A 165 9.32 -17.06 8.14
C GLU A 165 8.85 -15.60 8.28
N GLY A 166 8.34 -15.21 9.45
CA GLY A 166 8.05 -13.81 9.70
C GLY A 166 9.29 -13.07 10.15
N SER A 167 9.68 -12.06 9.37
CA SER A 167 10.91 -11.31 9.58
C SER A 167 10.79 -10.28 10.69
N ASN A 168 9.87 -9.32 10.52
CA ASN A 168 9.71 -8.17 11.41
C ASN A 168 8.39 -7.45 11.13
N PRO A 169 7.89 -6.64 12.09
CA PRO A 169 6.77 -5.74 11.83
C PRO A 169 7.17 -4.70 10.79
N CYS A 170 6.32 -4.51 9.77
CA CYS A 170 6.60 -3.64 8.63
C CYS A 170 6.59 -2.16 9.06
N ALA A 171 7.71 -1.46 8.84
CA ALA A 171 7.79 -0.01 9.04
C ALA A 171 6.95 0.70 7.99
N ARG A 172 6.13 1.67 8.42
CA ARG A 172 5.22 2.36 7.52
C ARG A 172 5.83 3.64 6.98
N CYS A 173 5.63 3.88 5.69
CA CYS A 173 6.03 5.10 5.01
C CYS A 173 4.98 6.21 5.18
N ALA A 174 5.08 7.30 4.41
CA ALA A 174 4.10 8.39 4.45
C ALA A 174 2.73 8.01 3.84
N VAL A 175 2.69 6.99 2.97
CA VAL A 175 1.50 6.68 2.16
C VAL A 175 0.24 6.41 2.98
N PRO A 176 0.26 5.66 4.11
CA PRO A 176 -0.95 5.46 4.91
C PRO A 176 -1.57 6.74 5.48
N SER A 177 -0.79 7.82 5.59
CA SER A 177 -1.27 9.13 6.04
C SER A 177 -2.09 9.88 4.99
N ARG A 178 -2.19 9.39 3.75
CA ARG A 178 -2.93 10.07 2.66
C ARG A 178 -4.24 9.38 2.36
N ASP A 179 -5.31 10.16 2.23
CA ASP A 179 -6.59 9.66 1.73
C ASP A 179 -6.42 8.96 0.36
N PRO A 180 -6.83 7.70 0.18
CA PRO A 180 -6.63 6.99 -1.07
C PRO A 180 -7.41 7.55 -2.27
N ASP A 181 -8.44 8.36 -2.05
CA ASP A 181 -9.30 8.91 -3.10
C ASP A 181 -9.01 10.39 -3.38
N THR A 182 -8.70 11.15 -2.33
CA THR A 182 -8.46 12.61 -2.42
C THR A 182 -7.00 13.00 -2.24
N GLY A 183 -6.15 12.10 -1.74
CA GLY A 183 -4.75 12.33 -1.37
C GLY A 183 -4.50 13.27 -0.19
N GLU A 184 -5.57 13.74 0.46
CA GLU A 184 -5.50 14.60 1.64
C GLU A 184 -4.66 13.96 2.75
N VAL A 185 -3.73 14.72 3.32
CA VAL A 185 -2.81 14.24 4.35
C VAL A 185 -3.45 14.37 5.72
N PHE A 186 -3.43 13.30 6.50
CA PHE A 186 -3.85 13.28 7.90
C PHE A 186 -2.71 13.85 8.77
N PRO A 187 -2.84 15.07 9.33
CA PRO A 187 -1.75 15.70 10.06
C PRO A 187 -1.38 14.90 11.30
N ARG A 188 -0.07 14.77 11.58
CA ARG A 188 0.47 14.02 12.73
C ARG A 188 0.07 12.54 12.77
N PHE A 189 -0.35 11.96 11.63
CA PHE A 189 -0.77 10.57 11.54
C PHE A 189 0.25 9.58 12.14
N ALA A 190 1.52 9.65 11.70
CA ALA A 190 2.54 8.71 12.16
C ALA A 190 2.77 8.75 13.68
N ALA A 191 2.70 9.95 14.29
CA ALA A 191 2.85 10.12 15.73
C ALA A 191 1.64 9.56 16.51
N GLU A 192 0.42 9.84 16.04
CA GLU A 192 -0.80 9.32 16.67
C GLU A 192 -0.91 7.80 16.52
N PHE A 193 -0.59 7.27 15.34
CA PHE A 193 -0.50 5.84 15.09
C PHE A 193 0.50 5.19 16.04
N ALA A 194 1.73 5.70 16.09
CA ALA A 194 2.79 5.13 16.91
C ALA A 194 2.39 5.10 18.39
N LYS A 195 1.80 6.20 18.90
CA LYS A 195 1.32 6.28 20.28
C LYS A 195 0.26 5.22 20.59
N ARG A 196 -0.74 5.06 19.71
CA ARG A 196 -1.79 4.05 19.91
C ARG A 196 -1.23 2.64 19.80
N ARG A 197 -0.38 2.41 18.80
CA ARG A 197 0.26 1.12 18.57
C ARG A 197 1.16 0.68 19.74
N GLU A 198 1.85 1.62 20.37
CA GLU A 198 2.61 1.41 21.61
C GLU A 198 1.68 1.04 22.78
N ALA A 199 0.64 1.84 22.98
CA ALA A 199 -0.32 1.62 24.06
C ALA A 199 -1.10 0.30 23.93
N THR A 200 -1.28 -0.19 22.70
CA THR A 200 -1.97 -1.45 22.40
C THR A 200 -1.01 -2.57 21.99
N LEU A 201 0.29 -2.46 22.30
CA LEU A 201 1.24 -3.53 21.98
C LEU A 201 0.87 -4.80 22.77
N PRO A 202 0.54 -5.92 22.10
CA PRO A 202 0.19 -7.13 22.82
C PRO A 202 1.37 -7.73 23.58
N SER A 203 1.09 -8.45 24.66
CA SER A 203 2.12 -9.11 25.48
C SER A 203 2.90 -10.21 24.75
N TRP A 204 2.39 -10.70 23.61
CA TRP A 204 3.04 -11.71 22.78
C TRP A 204 3.93 -11.11 21.69
N ALA A 205 3.88 -9.80 21.45
CA ALA A 205 4.70 -9.17 20.43
C ALA A 205 6.16 -9.11 20.87
N GLU A 206 7.08 -9.48 19.98
CA GLU A 206 8.51 -9.35 20.25
C GLU A 206 8.91 -7.86 20.28
N ARG A 207 8.95 -7.27 21.48
CA ARG A 207 9.19 -5.83 21.70
C ARG A 207 10.52 -5.36 21.11
N SER A 208 11.54 -6.22 21.09
CA SER A 208 12.87 -5.88 20.54
C SER A 208 12.84 -5.55 19.03
N ARG A 209 11.80 -5.99 18.31
CA ARG A 209 11.57 -5.68 16.89
C ARG A 209 10.94 -4.30 16.63
N PHE A 210 10.64 -3.54 17.68
CA PHE A 210 10.03 -2.21 17.60
C PHE A 210 11.01 -1.14 18.10
N ASP A 211 11.91 -0.69 17.24
CA ASP A 211 12.71 0.53 17.43
C ASP A 211 11.83 1.80 17.50
N HIS A 212 10.69 1.77 16.82
CA HIS A 212 9.57 2.69 16.91
C HIS A 212 8.25 1.95 16.68
N PHE A 213 7.13 2.61 16.97
CA PHE A 213 5.80 1.99 16.89
C PHE A 213 4.98 2.35 15.65
N TYR A 214 5.54 3.12 14.72
CA TYR A 214 4.92 3.31 13.41
C TYR A 214 5.13 2.08 12.50
N ARG A 215 4.61 0.94 12.96
CA ARG A 215 4.75 -0.38 12.34
C ARG A 215 3.43 -1.15 12.40
N LEU A 216 3.07 -1.84 11.32
CA LEU A 216 1.84 -2.65 11.20
C LEU A 216 2.08 -3.73 10.15
N SER A 217 1.41 -4.88 10.20
CA SER A 217 1.67 -6.06 9.35
C SER A 217 3.05 -6.67 9.58
N VAL A 218 3.25 -7.87 9.06
CA VAL A 218 4.50 -8.62 9.15
C VAL A 218 5.12 -8.74 7.76
N ASN A 219 6.41 -8.38 7.65
CA ASN A 219 7.21 -8.70 6.48
C ASN A 219 7.59 -10.19 6.55
N THR A 220 7.47 -10.91 5.44
CA THR A 220 7.69 -12.36 5.42
C THR A 220 8.81 -12.77 4.46
N ARG A 221 9.31 -13.99 4.65
CA ARG A 221 10.16 -14.71 3.71
C ARG A 221 9.53 -16.07 3.44
N PRO A 222 9.02 -16.35 2.23
CA PRO A 222 8.62 -17.71 1.88
C PRO A 222 9.85 -18.61 1.78
N ASP A 223 9.66 -19.89 2.03
CA ASP A 223 10.65 -20.91 1.68
C ASP A 223 10.94 -20.92 0.16
N SER A 224 12.10 -21.45 -0.22
CA SER A 224 12.52 -21.51 -1.62
C SER A 224 11.82 -22.62 -2.43
N SER A 225 11.00 -23.46 -1.80
CA SER A 225 10.22 -24.49 -2.51
C SER A 225 9.08 -23.89 -3.32
N GLY A 226 8.61 -22.68 -2.98
CA GLY A 226 7.41 -22.11 -3.56
C GLY A 226 6.17 -22.94 -3.23
N GLY A 227 5.03 -22.62 -3.86
CA GLY A 227 3.82 -23.38 -3.67
C GLY A 227 2.55 -22.56 -3.92
N ARG A 228 1.44 -23.05 -3.37
CA ARG A 228 0.12 -22.42 -3.52
C ARG A 228 -0.47 -22.09 -2.16
N ILE A 229 -1.02 -20.88 -2.10
CA ILE A 229 -1.94 -20.44 -1.06
C ILE A 229 -3.30 -20.11 -1.71
N ALA A 230 -4.38 -20.25 -0.95
CA ALA A 230 -5.73 -19.96 -1.38
C ALA A 230 -6.53 -19.25 -0.28
N VAL A 231 -7.55 -18.50 -0.69
CA VAL A 231 -8.53 -17.95 0.26
C VAL A 231 -9.19 -19.10 1.02
N GLY A 232 -9.15 -19.03 2.34
CA GLY A 232 -9.67 -20.07 3.24
C GLY A 232 -8.58 -20.97 3.84
N ASP A 233 -7.33 -20.88 3.38
CA ASP A 233 -6.22 -21.58 4.02
C ASP A 233 -6.05 -21.13 5.47
N VAL A 234 -5.78 -22.10 6.35
CA VAL A 234 -5.49 -21.85 7.77
C VAL A 234 -4.04 -21.41 7.93
N VAL A 235 -3.81 -20.46 8.83
CA VAL A 235 -2.47 -20.06 9.25
C VAL A 235 -2.06 -20.87 10.48
N GLU A 236 -1.04 -21.72 10.33
CA GLU A 236 -0.52 -22.59 11.40
C GLU A 236 0.89 -22.14 11.80
N ILE A 237 1.10 -21.70 13.05
CA ILE A 237 2.44 -21.41 13.58
C ILE A 237 3.16 -22.74 13.87
N LEU A 238 4.41 -22.87 13.42
CA LEU A 238 5.21 -24.08 13.50
C LEU A 238 6.12 -24.14 14.73
#